data_AF-A0A534W3H5-F1
#
_entry.id   AF-A0A534W3H5-F1
#
_cell.length_a   1.000
_cell.length_b   1.000
_cell.length_c   1.000
_cell.angle_alpha   90.00
_cell.angle_beta   90.00
_cell.angle_gamma   90.00
#
_symmetry.space_group_name_H-M   'P 1'
#
loop_
_entity.id
_entity.type
_entity.pdbx_description
1 polymer ?
#
loop_
_entity_poly.entity_id
_entity_poly.type
_entity_poly.pdbx_seq_one_letter_code
_entity_poly.pdbx_strand_id
1 'polypeptide(L)' 'PDALTGMEASYRFPGPETMATKIFGRLSAWQNWIFIRPNATGETGALSLYGKPERPRFDWRRT' A
#
# COMPACT_ATOMS: atom_id res chain seq x y z
N PRO A 1 -0.85 8.19 -15.30
CA PRO A 1 -2.07 8.24 -14.46
C PRO A 1 -1.70 8.35 -12.97
N ASP A 2 -0.83 7.45 -12.49
CA ASP A 2 -0.41 7.37 -11.08
C ASP A 2 0.27 8.65 -10.56
N ALA A 3 1.12 9.27 -11.37
CA ALA A 3 1.78 10.53 -11.05
C ALA A 3 0.79 11.69 -10.86
N LEU A 4 -0.30 11.71 -11.63
CA LEU A 4 -1.34 12.74 -11.52
C LEU A 4 -2.18 12.53 -10.26
N THR A 5 -2.49 11.27 -9.90
CA THR A 5 -3.20 10.96 -8.65
C THR A 5 -2.39 11.34 -7.41
N GLY A 6 -1.08 11.07 -7.40
CA GLY A 6 -0.19 11.52 -6.33
C GLY A 6 -0.11 13.04 -6.23
N MET A 7 0.04 13.71 -7.37
CA MET A 7 0.06 15.18 -7.44
C MET A 7 -1.25 15.80 -6.93
N GLU A 8 -2.41 15.30 -7.36
CA GLU A 8 -3.71 15.78 -6.89
C GLU A 8 -3.89 15.59 -5.38
N ALA A 9 -3.45 14.45 -4.83
CA ALA A 9 -3.50 14.21 -3.39
C ALA A 9 -2.66 15.23 -2.61
N SER A 10 -1.45 15.55 -3.09
CA SER A 10 -0.57 16.53 -2.44
C SER A 10 -1.07 17.97 -2.55
N TYR A 11 -1.58 18.38 -3.71
CA TYR A 11 -2.05 19.75 -3.92
C TYR A 11 -3.44 20.04 -3.34
N ARG A 12 -4.32 19.03 -3.22
CA ARG A 12 -5.65 19.20 -2.60
C ARG A 12 -5.60 19.24 -1.07
N PHE A 13 -4.58 18.64 -0.46
CA PHE A 13 -4.42 18.60 0.99
C PHE A 13 -3.03 19.10 1.44
N PRO A 14 -2.67 20.38 1.18
CA PRO A 14 -1.34 20.93 1.50
C PRO A 14 -1.18 21.38 2.97
N GLY A 15 -2.26 21.34 3.75
CA GLY A 15 -2.38 21.99 5.05
C GLY A 15 -2.58 21.03 6.24
N PRO A 16 -3.11 21.50 7.37
CA PRO A 16 -3.15 20.74 8.62
C PRO A 16 -3.91 19.41 8.50
N GLU A 17 -3.34 18.36 9.08
CA GLU A 17 -3.90 17.01 9.01
C GLU A 17 -5.01 16.79 10.05
N THR A 18 -6.20 16.42 9.59
CA THR A 18 -7.26 15.80 10.40
C THR A 18 -7.14 14.28 10.41
N MET A 19 -7.86 13.60 11.31
CA MET A 19 -7.94 12.14 11.32
C MET A 19 -8.32 11.56 9.94
N ALA A 20 -9.28 12.17 9.25
CA ALA A 20 -9.68 11.75 7.92
C ALA A 20 -8.54 11.90 6.90
N THR A 21 -7.82 13.02 6.88
CA THR A 21 -6.68 13.21 5.97
C THR A 21 -5.51 12.27 6.27
N LYS A 22 -5.31 11.86 7.53
CA LYS A 22 -4.30 10.85 7.90
C LYS A 22 -4.67 9.46 7.38
N ILE A 23 -5.96 9.11 7.40
CA ILE A 23 -6.47 7.86 6.85
C ILE A 23 -6.28 7.85 5.34
N PHE A 24 -6.81 8.84 4.61
CA PHE A 24 -6.78 8.85 3.15
C PHE A 24 -5.42 9.22 2.54
N GLY A 25 -4.59 9.97 3.26
CA GLY A 25 -3.22 10.28 2.88
C GLY A 25 -2.28 9.19 3.33
N ARG A 26 -1.81 9.29 4.57
CA ARG A 26 -0.70 8.47 5.09
C ARG A 26 -1.00 6.98 5.11
N LEU A 27 -2.13 6.57 5.69
CA LEU A 27 -2.47 5.14 5.81
C LEU A 27 -2.77 4.53 4.44
N SER A 28 -3.63 5.15 3.65
CA SER A 28 -4.00 4.64 2.32
C SER A 28 -2.83 4.65 1.33
N ALA A 29 -1.95 5.66 1.34
CA ALA A 29 -0.79 5.68 0.45
C ALA A 29 0.19 4.53 0.78
N TRP A 30 0.46 4.29 2.06
CA TRP A 30 1.28 3.14 2.47
C TRP A 30 0.62 1.81 2.13
N GLN A 31 -0.70 1.70 2.31
CA GLN A 31 -1.43 0.50 1.94
C GLN A 31 -1.40 0.24 0.42
N ASN A 32 -1.56 1.28 -0.39
CA ASN A 32 -1.47 1.18 -1.86
C ASN A 32 -0.09 0.67 -2.29
N TRP A 33 0.97 1.16 -1.63
CA TRP A 33 2.33 0.68 -1.87
C TRP A 33 2.52 -0.80 -1.48
N ILE A 34 1.88 -1.27 -0.41
CA ILE A 34 1.89 -2.69 -0.02
C ILE A 34 1.16 -3.54 -1.07
N PHE A 35 0.01 -3.09 -1.56
CA PHE A 35 -0.83 -3.88 -2.48
C PHE A 35 -0.20 -4.16 -3.84
N ILE A 36 0.70 -3.30 -4.30
CA ILE A 36 1.41 -3.52 -5.58
C ILE A 36 2.67 -4.38 -5.45
N ARG A 37 2.99 -4.89 -4.24
CA ARG A 37 4.20 -5.70 -4.01
C ARG A 37 3.91 -7.21 -4.00
N PRO A 38 4.85 -8.02 -4.51
CA PRO A 38 4.68 -9.48 -4.60
C PRO A 38 4.54 -10.16 -3.23
N ASN A 39 5.07 -9.57 -2.16
CA ASN A 39 4.90 -10.06 -0.80
C ASN A 39 3.41 -10.11 -0.37
N ALA A 40 2.59 -9.18 -0.85
CA ALA A 40 1.17 -9.14 -0.53
C ALA A 40 0.34 -9.93 -1.55
N THR A 41 0.48 -9.63 -2.85
CA THR A 41 -0.42 -10.08 -3.93
C THR A 41 0.23 -11.03 -4.93
N GLY A 42 1.50 -11.40 -4.77
CA GLY A 42 2.18 -12.36 -5.65
C GLY A 42 1.64 -13.79 -5.53
N GLU A 43 2.02 -14.68 -6.44
CA GLU A 43 1.55 -16.08 -6.46
C GLU A 43 1.84 -16.82 -5.14
N THR A 44 2.99 -16.57 -4.53
CA THR A 44 3.36 -17.06 -3.19
C THR A 44 3.26 -15.98 -2.09
N GLY A 45 2.49 -14.94 -2.35
CA GLY A 45 2.24 -13.82 -1.44
C GLY A 45 1.22 -14.15 -0.36
N ALA A 46 1.14 -13.29 0.66
CA ALA A 46 0.31 -13.52 1.83
C ALA A 46 -1.19 -13.69 1.50
N LEU A 47 -1.73 -12.89 0.56
CA LEU A 47 -3.15 -12.96 0.20
C LEU A 47 -3.47 -14.21 -0.65
N SER A 48 -2.58 -14.57 -1.57
CA SER A 48 -2.76 -15.70 -2.51
C SER A 48 -2.65 -17.08 -1.85
N LEU A 49 -1.98 -17.14 -0.69
CA LEU A 49 -1.80 -18.35 0.12
C LEU A 49 -2.74 -18.40 1.33
N TYR A 50 -3.60 -17.41 1.51
CA TYR A 50 -4.60 -17.44 2.57
C TYR A 50 -5.52 -18.67 2.40
N GLY A 51 -5.58 -19.53 3.41
CA GLY A 51 -6.34 -20.79 3.38
C GLY A 51 -5.63 -21.98 2.75
N LYS A 52 -4.40 -21.83 2.24
CA LYS A 52 -3.56 -22.93 1.76
C LYS A 52 -2.61 -23.41 2.86
N PRO A 53 -2.16 -24.68 2.84
CA PRO A 53 -1.22 -25.21 3.83
C PRO A 53 0.21 -24.66 3.68
N GLU A 54 0.49 -23.97 2.57
CA GLU A 54 1.80 -23.41 2.22
C GLU A 54 2.06 -22.06 2.89
N ARG A 55 3.30 -21.82 3.33
CA ARG A 55 3.69 -20.54 3.96
C ARG A 55 4.12 -19.53 2.90
N PRO A 56 3.72 -18.24 3.03
CA PRO A 56 4.15 -17.20 2.11
C PRO A 56 5.65 -16.95 2.14
N ARG A 57 6.20 -16.68 0.94
CA ARG A 57 7.60 -16.32 0.76
C ARG A 57 7.72 -14.81 0.73
N PHE A 58 8.36 -14.26 1.75
CA PHE A 58 8.62 -12.83 1.85
C PHE A 58 10.04 -12.50 1.42
N ASP A 59 10.20 -11.45 0.61
CA ASP A 59 11.47 -10.74 0.50
C ASP A 59 11.67 -9.87 1.75
N TRP A 60 12.76 -10.13 2.49
CA TRP A 60 13.11 -9.45 3.74
C TRP A 60 13.95 -8.18 3.53
N ARG A 61 14.30 -7.85 2.28
CA ARG A 61 15.01 -6.61 1.95
C ARG A 61 14.11 -5.40 2.24
N ARG A 62 14.64 -4.46 3.01
CA ARG A 62 13.93 -3.21 3.35
C ARG A 62 14.13 -2.19 2.23
N THR A 63 13.07 -1.45 1.90
CA THR A 63 13.03 -0.36 0.90
C THR A 63 12.39 0.86 1.52
#